data_AF-A0A2V7RKG8-F1
#
_entry.id   AF-A0A2V7RKG8-F1
#
_cell.length_a   1.000
_cell.length_b   1.000
_cell.length_c   1.000
_cell.angle_alpha   90.00
_cell.angle_beta   90.00
_cell.angle_gamma   90.00
#
_symmetry.space_group_name_H-M   'P 1'
#
loop_
_entity.id
_entity.type
_entity.pdbx_description
1 polymer ?
#
loop_
_entity_poly.entity_id
_entity_poly.type
_entity_poly.pdbx_seq_one_letter_code
_entity_poly.pdbx_strand_id
1 'polypeptide(L)' 'MRRDSMSPSIAEFPELAGVATYGEASRIGFSVDDNVRRLMRFHWVERRLMAILVAHLTSEPVWEVKCAFALHQWQ' A
#
# COMPACT_ATOMS: atom_id res chain seq x y z
N MET A 1 17.30 39.87 2.60
CA MET A 1 16.89 39.13 3.81
C MET A 1 17.03 37.64 3.49
N ARG A 2 18.17 37.02 3.82
CA ARG A 2 18.39 35.57 3.61
C ARG A 2 17.51 34.83 4.61
N ARG A 3 16.62 33.97 4.13
CA ARG A 3 16.06 32.89 4.97
C ARG A 3 17.20 31.93 5.21
N ASP A 4 17.59 31.78 6.47
CA ASP A 4 18.43 30.67 6.90
C ASP A 4 17.66 29.38 6.56
N SER A 5 18.10 28.70 5.52
CA SER A 5 17.61 27.37 5.17
C SER A 5 18.20 26.38 6.18
N MET A 6 17.61 26.34 7.37
CA MET A 6 17.84 25.27 8.32
C MET A 6 17.31 23.98 7.68
N SER A 7 18.19 23.05 7.34
CA SER A 7 17.77 21.70 6.97
C SER A 7 17.04 21.08 8.16
N PRO A 8 15.85 20.48 7.96
CA PRO A 8 15.11 19.84 9.05
C PRO A 8 16.03 18.85 9.75
N SER A 9 16.18 19.03 11.07
CA SER A 9 16.98 18.13 11.88
C SER A 9 16.30 16.75 11.91
N ILE A 10 17.05 15.65 12.01
CA ILE A 10 16.47 14.29 12.07
C ILE A 10 15.41 14.17 13.20
N ALA A 11 15.52 15.00 14.25
CA ALA A 11 14.56 15.07 15.35
C ALA A 11 13.15 15.59 14.96
N GLU A 12 12.99 16.26 13.82
CA GLU A 12 11.66 16.69 13.33
C GLU A 12 10.85 15.55 12.71
N PHE A 13 11.48 14.45 12.32
CA PHE A 13 10.78 13.33 11.67
C PHE A 13 10.35 12.29 12.71
N PRO A 14 9.09 11.84 12.68
CA PRO A 14 8.66 10.73 13.53
C PRO A 14 9.44 9.46 13.18
N GLU A 15 9.82 8.68 14.21
CA GLU A 15 10.55 7.42 14.04
C GLU A 15 9.85 6.49 13.04
N LEU A 16 10.64 5.87 12.15
CA LEU A 16 10.14 5.00 11.07
C LEU A 16 8.92 5.58 10.33
N ALA A 17 8.95 6.88 10.01
CA ALA A 17 7.86 7.62 9.36
C ALA A 17 6.53 7.62 10.15
N GLY A 18 6.59 7.44 11.47
CA GLY A 18 5.41 7.32 12.35
C GLY A 18 4.73 5.94 12.28
N VAL A 19 5.33 4.97 11.61
CA VAL A 19 4.77 3.61 11.45
C VAL A 19 5.04 2.75 12.70
N ALA A 20 6.22 2.90 13.30
CA ALA A 20 6.64 2.13 14.48
C ALA A 20 7.82 2.81 15.19
N THR A 21 8.05 2.43 16.45
CA THR A 21 9.33 2.70 17.12
C THR A 21 10.36 1.63 16.73
N TYR A 22 11.67 1.92 16.91
CA TYR A 22 12.72 0.91 16.70
C TYR A 22 12.55 -0.34 17.57
N GLY A 23 12.02 -0.17 18.80
CA GLY A 23 11.71 -1.28 19.71
C GLY A 23 10.56 -2.17 19.21
N GLU A 24 9.58 -1.58 18.52
CA GLU A 24 8.49 -2.34 17.90
C GLU A 24 8.92 -3.05 16.62
N ALA A 25 9.73 -2.37 15.79
CA ALA A 25 10.23 -2.93 14.54
C ALA A 25 11.25 -4.06 14.73
N SER A 26 11.95 -4.10 15.88
CA SER A 26 12.92 -5.14 16.22
C SER A 26 12.28 -6.44 16.75
N ARG A 27 10.96 -6.48 16.94
CA ARG A 27 10.25 -7.68 17.36
C ARG A 27 10.34 -8.76 16.27
N ILE A 28 10.48 -10.02 16.70
CA ILE A 28 10.45 -11.16 15.78
C ILE A 28 9.07 -11.20 15.11
N GLY A 29 9.07 -10.98 13.80
CA GLY A 29 7.88 -11.00 12.96
C GLY A 29 7.59 -12.39 12.38
N PHE A 30 6.89 -12.42 11.25
CA PHE A 30 6.64 -13.65 10.51
C PHE A 30 7.93 -14.25 9.94
N SER A 31 7.98 -15.58 9.88
CA SER A 31 9.01 -16.28 9.09
C SER A 31 8.90 -15.90 7.61
N VAL A 32 9.97 -16.13 6.86
CA VAL A 32 9.97 -15.91 5.40
C VAL A 32 8.86 -16.74 4.74
N ASP A 33 8.71 -18.01 5.13
CA ASP A 33 7.69 -18.90 4.57
C ASP A 33 6.26 -18.42 4.86
N ASP A 34 6.01 -17.92 6.07
CA ASP A 34 4.70 -17.39 6.44
C ASP A 34 4.38 -16.09 5.70
N ASN A 35 5.38 -15.23 5.50
CA ASN A 35 5.24 -14.02 4.68
C ASN A 35 4.94 -14.38 3.22
N VAL A 36 5.72 -15.27 2.61
CA VAL A 36 5.50 -15.70 1.22
C VAL A 36 4.11 -16.31 1.05
N ARG A 37 3.68 -17.17 1.98
CA ARG A 37 2.33 -17.76 1.97
C ARG A 37 1.22 -16.69 2.06
N ARG A 38 1.42 -15.63 2.84
CA ARG A 38 0.48 -14.48 2.91
C ARG A 38 0.47 -13.68 1.62
N LEU A 39 1.65 -13.32 1.09
CA LEU A 39 1.79 -12.56 -0.15
C LEU A 39 1.17 -13.29 -1.34
N MET A 40 1.36 -14.61 -1.45
CA MET A 40 0.74 -15.41 -2.51
C MET A 40 -0.79 -15.41 -2.43
N ARG A 41 -1.36 -15.39 -1.21
CA ARG A 41 -2.81 -15.24 -1.04
C ARG A 41 -3.31 -13.87 -1.44
N PHE A 42 -2.61 -12.80 -1.06
CA PHE A 42 -2.96 -11.44 -1.48
C PHE A 42 -2.89 -11.30 -3.01
N HIS A 43 -1.81 -11.77 -3.62
CA HIS A 43 -1.66 -11.78 -5.08
C HIS A 43 -2.82 -12.52 -5.77
N TRP A 44 -3.21 -13.69 -5.25
CA TRP A 44 -4.33 -14.43 -5.81
C TRP A 44 -5.65 -13.67 -5.68
N VAL A 45 -5.94 -13.10 -4.50
CA VAL A 45 -7.17 -12.35 -4.24
C VAL A 45 -7.24 -11.11 -5.13
N GLU A 46 -6.16 -10.32 -5.20
CA GLU A 46 -6.07 -9.14 -6.05
C GLU A 46 -6.32 -9.50 -7.52
N ARG A 47 -5.71 -10.58 -8.03
CA ARG A 47 -5.94 -11.04 -9.41
C ARG A 47 -7.38 -11.42 -9.67
N ARG A 48 -8.03 -12.11 -8.73
CA ARG A 48 -9.43 -12.51 -8.89
C ARG A 48 -10.36 -11.31 -8.82
N LEU A 49 -10.11 -10.38 -7.91
CA LEU A 49 -10.86 -9.13 -7.82
C LEU A 49 -10.72 -8.31 -9.11
N MET A 50 -9.49 -8.12 -9.62
CA MET A 50 -9.26 -7.41 -10.88
C MET A 50 -10.10 -7.99 -12.03
N ALA A 51 -10.07 -9.31 -12.22
CA ALA A 51 -10.83 -9.98 -13.27
C ALA A 51 -12.35 -9.79 -13.13
N ILE A 52 -12.87 -9.88 -11.90
CA ILE A 52 -14.29 -9.66 -11.60
C ILE A 52 -14.68 -8.21 -11.91
N LEU A 53 -13.89 -7.24 -11.42
CA LEU A 53 -14.17 -5.81 -11.61
C LEU A 53 -14.16 -5.42 -13.10
N VAL A 54 -13.24 -5.97 -13.90
CA VAL A 54 -13.24 -5.78 -15.36
C VAL A 54 -14.49 -6.35 -16.00
N ALA A 55 -14.90 -7.55 -15.61
CA ALA A 55 -16.11 -8.19 -16.15
C ALA A 55 -17.37 -7.35 -15.88
N HIS A 56 -17.42 -6.64 -14.76
CA HIS A 56 -18.55 -5.76 -14.40
C HIS A 56 -18.39 -4.31 -14.90
N LEU A 57 -17.22 -3.92 -15.42
CA LEU A 57 -16.91 -2.54 -15.78
C LEU A 57 -17.89 -1.94 -16.80
N THR A 58 -18.35 -2.72 -17.78
CA THR A 58 -19.28 -2.24 -18.82
C THR A 58 -20.70 -2.04 -18.30
N SER A 59 -21.08 -2.78 -17.25
CA SER A 59 -22.43 -2.75 -16.67
C SER A 59 -22.60 -1.63 -15.64
N GLU A 60 -21.50 -1.09 -15.11
CA GLU A 60 -21.53 -0.06 -14.06
C GLU A 60 -21.92 1.32 -14.61
N PRO A 61 -23.03 1.95 -14.17
CA PRO A 61 -23.45 3.25 -14.71
C PRO A 61 -22.66 4.44 -14.12
N VAL A 62 -22.10 4.34 -12.91
CA VAL A 62 -21.42 5.45 -12.23
C VAL A 62 -19.96 5.55 -12.67
N TRP A 63 -19.56 6.72 -13.15
CA TRP A 63 -18.23 6.94 -13.71
C TRP A 63 -17.12 6.77 -12.68
N GLU A 64 -17.28 7.31 -11.48
CA GLU A 64 -16.31 7.22 -10.38
C GLU A 64 -16.07 5.75 -9.97
N VAL A 65 -17.12 4.93 -10.01
CA VAL A 65 -17.05 3.50 -9.69
C VAL A 65 -16.30 2.75 -10.79
N LYS A 66 -16.54 3.07 -12.07
CA LYS A 66 -15.73 2.54 -13.19
C LYS A 66 -14.26 2.91 -13.05
N CYS A 67 -13.95 4.15 -12.70
CA CYS A 67 -12.58 4.58 -12.45
C CYS A 67 -11.95 3.78 -11.30
N ALA A 68 -12.70 3.52 -10.22
CA ALA A 68 -12.22 2.68 -9.12
C ALA A 68 -11.97 1.22 -9.56
N PHE A 69 -12.83 0.65 -10.40
CA PHE A 69 -12.65 -0.70 -10.94
C PHE A 69 -11.43 -0.82 -11.86
N ALA A 70 -11.13 0.26 -12.60
CA ALA A 70 -9.98 0.37 -13.48
C ALA A 70 -8.69 0.75 -12.75
N LEU A 71 -8.76 1.37 -11.56
CA LEU A 71 -7.62 1.89 -10.80
C LEU A 71 -6.53 0.84 -10.56
N HIS A 72 -6.92 -0.40 -10.31
CA HIS A 72 -5.99 -1.47 -9.97
C HIS A 72 -5.68 -2.43 -11.12
N GLN A 73 -6.04 -2.11 -12.36
CA GLN A 73 -5.79 -2.96 -13.53
C GLN A 73 -4.36 -2.80 -14.05
N TRP A 74 -3.38 -3.34 -13.30
CA TRP A 74 -1.96 -3.23 -13.62
C TRP A 74 -1.39 -4.47 -14.32
N GLN A 75 -2.23 -5.29 -14.96
CA GLN A 75 -1.84 -6.60 -15.53
C GLN A 75 -2.21 -6.76 -17.00
#